data_AF-A0AAJ2FYE7-F1
#
_entry.id   AF-A0AAJ2FYE7-F1
#
_cell.length_a   1.000
_cell.length_b   1.000
_cell.length_c   1.000
_cell.angle_alpha   90.00
_cell.angle_beta   90.00
_cell.angle_gamma   90.00
#
_symmetry.space_group_name_H-M   'P 1'
#
loop_
_entity.id
_entity.type
_entity.pdbx_description
1 polymer ?
#
loop_
_entity_poly.entity_id
_entity_poly.type
_entity_poly.pdbx_seq_one_letter_code
_entity_poly.pdbx_strand_id
1 'polypeptide(L)'
;MPTPEDGLGYALGIIGVTMMAILMIYPLRKRLTGATWMGSVGTWFRIHMLLGLLGPLVILYHARFTWAATNSGVALLALLVVVASGLFGRFLYVHIHRGYSQRKLEVRDFLDELGESRLLLDADGDAGHLIVGYLRELERHALEKRSNLFHGAFAVFSITARTWLFAWRLRGVVRAELAREASLPGRRATDSEALIDHLTRYLQSIRDVGGFAFYDRLFRAWHYLHVPLFLFLAMTVALHVLAVHMY
;
A
#
# COMPACT_ATOMS: atom_id res chain seq x y z
N MET A 1 -39.76 -12.09 -12.68
CA MET A 1 -38.57 -11.28 -12.31
C MET A 1 -38.76 -9.89 -12.89
N PRO A 2 -38.43 -8.82 -12.15
CA PRO A 2 -38.64 -7.45 -12.64
C PRO A 2 -37.79 -7.18 -13.88
N THR A 3 -38.38 -6.56 -14.90
CA THR A 3 -37.73 -6.16 -16.14
C THR A 3 -37.00 -4.83 -15.94
N PRO A 4 -35.89 -4.56 -16.65
CA PRO A 4 -35.16 -3.29 -16.54
C PRO A 4 -36.01 -2.06 -16.87
N GLU A 5 -37.05 -2.27 -17.67
CA GLU A 5 -37.91 -1.25 -18.27
C GLU A 5 -39.15 -0.94 -17.42
N ASP A 6 -39.54 -1.82 -16.49
CA ASP A 6 -40.75 -1.64 -15.68
C ASP A 6 -40.56 -1.95 -14.18
N GLY A 7 -41.30 -1.22 -13.34
CA GLY A 7 -41.45 -1.49 -11.92
C GLY A 7 -40.14 -1.46 -11.14
N LEU A 8 -39.80 -2.58 -10.49
CA LEU A 8 -38.64 -2.66 -9.59
C LEU A 8 -37.30 -2.58 -10.33
N GLY A 9 -37.21 -3.04 -11.58
CA GLY A 9 -35.94 -3.00 -12.33
C GLY A 9 -35.55 -1.57 -12.67
N TYR A 10 -36.50 -0.78 -13.18
CA TYR A 10 -36.30 0.64 -13.46
C TYR A 10 -35.90 1.43 -12.20
N ALA A 11 -36.59 1.20 -11.07
CA ALA A 11 -36.26 1.83 -9.79
C ALA A 11 -34.83 1.51 -9.32
N LEU A 12 -34.40 0.25 -9.46
CA LEU A 12 -33.02 -0.16 -9.14
C LEU A 12 -32.00 0.52 -10.08
N GLY A 13 -32.34 0.74 -11.34
CA GLY A 13 -31.51 1.49 -12.28
C GLY A 13 -31.28 2.93 -11.83
N ILE A 14 -32.35 3.63 -11.47
CA ILE A 14 -32.27 5.01 -10.94
C ILE A 14 -31.44 5.05 -9.64
N ILE A 15 -31.69 4.13 -8.71
CA ILE A 15 -30.94 4.04 -7.46
C ILE A 15 -29.45 3.80 -7.76
N GLY A 16 -29.13 2.86 -8.64
CA GLY A 16 -27.76 2.53 -9.03
C GLY A 16 -27.03 3.74 -9.65
N VAL A 17 -27.64 4.42 -10.62
CA VAL A 17 -27.08 5.63 -11.25
C VAL A 17 -26.89 6.75 -10.23
N THR A 18 -27.85 6.94 -9.33
CA THR A 18 -27.76 7.94 -8.25
C THR A 18 -26.59 7.64 -7.32
N MET A 19 -26.39 6.38 -6.94
CA MET A 19 -25.24 5.95 -6.13
C MET A 19 -23.92 6.22 -6.86
N MET A 20 -23.85 5.93 -8.17
CA MET A 20 -22.68 6.20 -9.00
C MET A 20 -22.38 7.70 -9.11
N ALA A 21 -23.40 8.55 -9.22
CA ALA A 21 -23.24 9.99 -9.20
C ALA A 21 -22.66 10.48 -7.85
N ILE A 22 -23.15 9.94 -6.72
CA ILE A 22 -22.64 10.27 -5.39
C ILE A 22 -21.16 9.86 -5.24
N LEU A 23 -20.70 8.78 -5.89
CA LEU A 23 -19.27 8.40 -5.88
C LEU A 23 -18.36 9.52 -6.41
N MET A 24 -18.83 10.36 -7.33
CA MET A 24 -18.08 11.49 -7.88
C MET A 24 -17.89 12.64 -6.89
N ILE A 25 -18.67 12.69 -5.82
CA ILE A 25 -18.53 13.72 -4.79
C ILE A 25 -17.21 13.56 -4.04
N TYR A 26 -16.73 12.32 -3.83
CA TYR A 26 -15.44 12.09 -3.15
C TYR A 26 -14.24 12.77 -3.85
N PRO A 27 -13.94 12.50 -5.15
CA PRO A 27 -12.82 13.15 -5.82
C PRO A 27 -13.02 14.67 -5.91
N LEU A 28 -14.26 15.15 -6.03
CA LEU A 28 -14.56 16.59 -6.02
C LEU A 28 -14.24 17.20 -4.64
N ARG A 29 -14.70 16.60 -3.55
CA ARG A 29 -14.43 17.04 -2.17
C ARG A 29 -12.95 16.96 -1.82
N LYS A 30 -12.19 16.06 -2.42
CA LYS A 30 -10.72 15.99 -2.26
C LYS A 30 -10.03 17.20 -2.91
N ARG A 31 -10.60 17.78 -3.97
CA ARG A 31 -10.08 18.99 -4.64
C ARG A 31 -10.55 20.29 -3.98
N LEU A 32 -11.77 20.30 -3.45
CA LEU A 32 -12.36 21.44 -2.74
C LEU A 32 -11.90 21.47 -1.28
N THR A 33 -10.66 21.88 -1.04
CA THR A 33 -10.05 21.92 0.31
C THR A 33 -10.74 22.90 1.28
N GLY A 34 -11.44 23.92 0.78
CA GLY A 34 -12.15 24.92 1.59
C GLY A 34 -13.59 24.59 2.00
N ALA A 35 -14.17 23.49 1.51
CA ALA A 35 -15.57 23.13 1.78
C ALA A 35 -15.72 22.29 3.05
N THR A 36 -15.39 22.87 4.21
CA THR A 36 -15.46 22.17 5.51
C THR A 36 -16.89 21.79 5.93
N TRP A 37 -17.89 22.54 5.46
CA TRP A 37 -19.32 22.26 5.70
C TRP A 37 -19.80 20.94 5.10
N MET A 38 -19.11 20.41 4.09
CA MET A 38 -19.45 19.11 3.47
C MET A 38 -18.94 17.92 4.30
N GLY A 39 -18.20 18.12 5.39
CA GLY A 39 -17.65 17.06 6.23
C GLY A 39 -16.25 16.57 5.82
N SER A 40 -15.69 15.64 6.61
CA SER A 40 -14.29 15.21 6.49
C SER A 40 -14.00 14.38 5.22
N VAL A 41 -12.76 14.43 4.70
CA VAL A 41 -12.32 13.58 3.56
C VAL A 41 -12.53 12.11 3.91
N GLY A 42 -12.21 11.71 5.14
CA GLY A 42 -12.33 10.33 5.60
C GLY A 42 -13.77 9.82 5.64
N THR A 43 -14.76 10.67 5.93
CA THR A 43 -16.18 10.30 5.85
C THR A 43 -16.60 10.06 4.41
N TRP A 44 -16.28 10.98 3.50
CA TRP A 44 -16.57 10.80 2.07
C TRP A 44 -15.86 9.59 1.46
N PHE A 45 -14.63 9.30 1.90
CA PHE A 45 -13.93 8.10 1.50
C PHE A 45 -14.67 6.83 1.95
N ARG A 46 -15.17 6.79 3.20
CA ARG A 46 -15.98 5.67 3.69
C ARG A 46 -17.28 5.49 2.90
N ILE A 47 -17.97 6.59 2.60
CA ILE A 47 -19.18 6.58 1.75
C ILE A 47 -18.85 6.06 0.35
N HIS A 48 -17.76 6.54 -0.27
CA HIS A 48 -17.31 6.09 -1.57
C HIS A 48 -17.02 4.58 -1.59
N MET A 49 -16.35 4.06 -0.56
CA MET A 49 -16.10 2.63 -0.43
C MET A 49 -17.38 1.80 -0.26
N LEU A 50 -18.35 2.30 0.51
CA LEU A 50 -19.63 1.62 0.73
C LEU A 50 -20.46 1.60 -0.56
N LEU A 51 -20.65 2.75 -1.20
CA LEU A 51 -21.41 2.87 -2.44
C LEU A 51 -20.70 2.18 -3.61
N GLY A 52 -19.37 2.12 -3.60
CA GLY A 52 -18.57 1.41 -4.59
C GLY A 52 -18.72 -0.11 -4.52
N LEU A 53 -19.32 -0.64 -3.44
CA LEU A 53 -19.69 -2.06 -3.31
C LEU A 53 -21.19 -2.27 -3.50
N LEU A 54 -22.03 -1.44 -2.86
CA LEU A 54 -23.48 -1.57 -2.93
C LEU A 54 -24.06 -1.17 -4.29
N GLY A 55 -23.54 -0.10 -4.90
CA GLY A 55 -24.00 0.39 -6.20
C GLY A 55 -23.87 -0.67 -7.31
N PRO A 56 -22.71 -1.34 -7.45
CA PRO A 56 -22.58 -2.44 -8.41
C PRO A 56 -23.52 -3.60 -8.15
N LEU A 57 -23.79 -3.95 -6.89
CA LEU A 57 -24.77 -4.99 -6.57
C LEU A 57 -26.17 -4.58 -7.03
N VAL A 58 -26.60 -3.35 -6.74
CA VAL A 58 -27.88 -2.80 -7.21
C VAL A 58 -27.96 -2.83 -8.74
N ILE A 59 -26.90 -2.44 -9.44
CA ILE A 59 -26.85 -2.46 -10.91
C ILE A 59 -26.90 -3.89 -11.46
N LEU A 60 -26.23 -4.85 -10.82
CA LEU A 60 -26.32 -6.27 -11.22
C LEU A 60 -27.75 -6.81 -11.09
N TYR A 61 -28.47 -6.43 -10.03
CA TYR A 61 -29.89 -6.78 -9.88
C TYR A 61 -30.77 -6.07 -10.92
N HIS A 62 -30.52 -4.79 -11.22
CA HIS A 62 -31.18 -4.06 -12.31
C HIS A 62 -30.98 -4.78 -13.66
N ALA A 63 -29.75 -5.21 -13.93
CA ALA A 63 -29.38 -5.94 -15.15
C ALA A 63 -29.81 -7.42 -15.13
N ARG A 64 -30.36 -7.92 -14.02
CA ARG A 64 -30.68 -9.35 -13.81
C ARG A 64 -29.49 -10.29 -14.10
N PHE A 65 -28.26 -9.82 -13.88
CA PHE A 65 -27.02 -10.52 -14.24
C PHE A 65 -26.89 -10.85 -15.74
N THR A 66 -27.62 -10.16 -16.63
CA THR A 66 -27.53 -10.32 -18.08
C THR A 66 -27.36 -8.95 -18.77
N TRP A 67 -27.04 -8.98 -20.07
CA TRP A 67 -27.01 -7.78 -20.91
C TRP A 67 -27.60 -8.12 -22.28
N ALA A 68 -28.61 -7.37 -22.71
CA ALA A 68 -29.28 -7.59 -24.00
C ALA A 68 -28.65 -6.75 -25.12
N ALA A 69 -28.16 -5.55 -24.79
CA ALA A 69 -27.59 -4.59 -25.73
C ALA A 69 -26.07 -4.44 -25.51
N THR A 70 -25.36 -4.05 -26.57
CA THR A 70 -23.90 -3.86 -26.51
C THR A 70 -23.51 -2.73 -25.56
N ASN A 71 -24.29 -1.64 -25.53
CA ASN A 71 -24.03 -0.51 -24.63
C ASN A 71 -24.13 -0.90 -23.14
N SER A 72 -25.13 -1.69 -22.75
CA SER A 72 -25.30 -2.16 -21.37
C SER A 72 -24.24 -3.19 -21.00
N GLY A 73 -23.82 -4.04 -21.94
CA GLY A 73 -22.69 -4.94 -21.75
C GLY A 73 -21.38 -4.21 -21.49
N VAL A 74 -21.06 -3.16 -22.26
CA VAL A 74 -19.85 -2.35 -22.05
C VAL A 74 -19.89 -1.62 -20.70
N ALA A 75 -21.03 -1.03 -20.34
CA ALA A 75 -21.20 -0.36 -19.06
C ALA A 75 -21.05 -1.33 -17.88
N LEU A 76 -21.63 -2.53 -17.98
CA LEU A 76 -21.51 -3.58 -16.97
C LEU A 76 -20.05 -4.07 -16.83
N LEU A 77 -19.35 -4.29 -17.94
CA LEU A 77 -17.95 -4.70 -17.92
C LEU A 77 -17.07 -3.60 -17.30
N ALA A 78 -17.26 -2.35 -17.70
CA ALA A 78 -16.54 -1.21 -17.12
C ALA A 78 -16.78 -1.12 -15.61
N LEU A 79 -18.01 -1.35 -15.16
CA LEU A 79 -18.38 -1.35 -13.75
C LEU A 79 -17.60 -2.42 -12.98
N LEU A 80 -17.59 -3.66 -13.47
CA LEU A 80 -16.86 -4.77 -12.84
C LEU A 80 -15.36 -4.51 -12.77
N VAL A 81 -14.77 -4.00 -13.85
CA VAL A 81 -13.33 -3.66 -13.90
C VAL A 81 -12.98 -2.55 -12.91
N VAL A 82 -13.80 -1.50 -12.81
CA VAL A 82 -13.58 -0.39 -11.87
C VAL A 82 -13.71 -0.89 -10.42
N VAL A 83 -14.71 -1.72 -10.11
CA VAL A 83 -14.89 -2.29 -8.77
C VAL A 83 -13.72 -3.17 -8.38
N ALA A 84 -13.30 -4.10 -9.25
CA ALA A 84 -12.13 -4.95 -9.02
C ALA A 84 -10.86 -4.11 -8.80
N SER A 85 -10.65 -3.09 -9.63
CA SER A 85 -9.57 -2.13 -9.47
C SER A 85 -9.67 -1.36 -8.14
N GLY A 86 -10.86 -0.94 -7.71
CA GLY A 86 -11.08 -0.25 -6.43
C GLY A 86 -10.78 -1.13 -5.22
N LEU A 87 -11.18 -2.41 -5.25
CA LEU A 87 -10.83 -3.40 -4.23
C LEU A 87 -9.31 -3.60 -4.15
N PHE A 88 -8.63 -3.68 -5.30
CA PHE A 88 -7.16 -3.74 -5.36
C PHE A 88 -6.52 -2.48 -4.75
N GLY A 89 -7.07 -1.29 -5.04
CA GLY A 89 -6.63 -0.04 -4.42
C GLY A 89 -6.75 -0.04 -2.89
N ARG A 90 -7.85 -0.58 -2.35
CA ARG A 90 -8.03 -0.74 -0.90
C ARG A 90 -6.99 -1.69 -0.31
N PHE A 91 -6.73 -2.81 -0.98
CA PHE A 91 -5.68 -3.74 -0.59
C PHE A 91 -4.34 -3.02 -0.48
N LEU A 92 -3.94 -2.23 -1.49
CA LEU A 92 -2.71 -1.43 -1.45
C LEU A 92 -2.72 -0.40 -0.30
N TYR A 93 -3.82 0.33 -0.11
CA TYR A 93 -3.93 1.38 0.91
C TYR A 93 -3.66 0.87 2.34
N VAL A 94 -4.24 -0.29 2.69
CA VAL A 94 -4.05 -0.88 4.03
C VAL A 94 -2.59 -1.26 4.28
N HIS A 95 -1.90 -1.76 3.26
CA HIS A 95 -0.50 -2.20 3.38
C HIS A 95 0.48 -1.01 3.47
N ILE A 96 0.18 0.10 2.81
CA ILE A 96 1.02 1.31 2.83
C ILE A 96 0.89 2.05 4.16
N HIS A 97 -0.33 2.25 4.64
CA HIS A 97 -0.58 3.20 5.73
C HIS A 97 -0.27 2.62 7.13
N ARG A 98 -0.43 1.31 7.36
CA ARG A 98 -0.12 0.69 8.66
C ARG A 98 1.38 0.60 8.95
N GLY A 99 2.26 0.65 7.94
CA GLY A 99 3.69 0.39 8.12
C GLY A 99 4.59 1.62 8.30
N TYR A 100 4.21 2.78 7.75
CA TYR A 100 5.16 3.89 7.55
C TYR A 100 5.49 4.69 8.82
N SER A 101 4.49 5.18 9.55
CA SER A 101 4.73 6.17 10.61
C SER A 101 5.38 5.55 11.84
N GLN A 102 4.96 4.34 12.23
CA GLN A 102 5.49 3.65 13.41
C GLN A 102 6.93 3.18 13.18
N ARG A 103 7.23 2.57 12.02
CA ARG A 103 8.57 2.01 11.75
C ARG A 103 9.64 3.08 11.51
N LYS A 104 9.26 4.24 10.96
CA LYS A 104 10.19 5.38 10.79
C LYS A 104 10.57 6.00 12.15
N LEU A 105 9.62 6.06 13.09
CA LEU A 105 9.88 6.49 14.46
C LEU A 105 10.83 5.49 15.15
N GLU A 106 10.54 4.18 15.08
CA GLU A 106 11.41 3.13 15.63
C GLU A 106 12.85 3.18 15.08
N VAL A 107 13.02 3.40 13.77
CA VAL A 107 14.34 3.51 13.15
C VAL A 107 15.10 4.74 13.63
N ARG A 108 14.42 5.88 13.77
CA ARG A 108 15.05 7.13 14.23
C ARG A 108 15.42 7.04 15.70
N ASP A 109 14.49 6.61 16.53
CA ASP A 109 14.68 6.52 17.98
C ASP A 109 15.84 5.55 18.30
N PHE A 110 16.03 4.48 17.51
CA PHE A 110 17.18 3.57 17.63
C PHE A 110 18.51 4.14 17.12
N LEU A 111 18.51 4.96 16.06
CA LEU A 111 19.73 5.67 15.62
C LEU A 111 20.19 6.66 16.69
N ASP A 112 19.23 7.30 17.36
CA ASP A 112 19.51 8.18 18.49
C ASP A 112 20.05 7.37 19.69
N GLU A 113 19.45 6.21 20.02
CA GLU A 113 19.90 5.31 21.09
C GLU A 113 21.30 4.70 20.83
N LEU A 114 21.63 4.34 19.58
CA LEU A 114 22.98 3.91 19.17
C LEU A 114 23.98 5.06 19.20
N GLY A 115 23.55 6.27 18.84
CA GLY A 115 24.37 7.48 18.94
C GLY A 115 24.78 7.76 20.38
N GLU A 116 23.88 7.52 21.33
CA GLU A 116 24.14 7.63 22.77
C GLU A 116 24.89 6.41 23.33
N SER A 117 24.62 5.19 22.86
CA SER A 117 25.32 3.95 23.23
C SER A 117 26.69 3.77 22.55
N ARG A 118 27.26 4.82 21.95
CA ARG A 118 28.67 4.87 21.49
C ARG A 118 29.69 4.48 22.56
N LEU A 119 29.29 4.37 23.82
CA LEU A 119 30.11 3.87 24.92
C LEU A 119 30.24 2.33 24.96
N LEU A 120 29.37 1.58 24.25
CA LEU A 120 29.30 0.10 24.33
C LEU A 120 29.92 -0.64 23.14
N LEU A 121 30.00 0.00 21.97
CA LEU A 121 30.66 -0.53 20.78
C LEU A 121 31.86 0.37 20.48
N ASP A 122 33.04 -0.06 20.92
CA ASP A 122 34.31 0.59 20.58
C ASP A 122 34.38 0.72 19.06
N ALA A 123 34.40 1.95 18.56
CA ALA A 123 34.22 2.26 17.14
C ALA A 123 35.38 1.77 16.24
N ASP A 124 36.39 1.12 16.85
CA ASP A 124 37.55 0.47 16.21
C ASP A 124 37.39 -1.05 16.03
N GLY A 125 36.28 -1.65 16.48
CA GLY A 125 36.02 -3.09 16.31
C GLY A 125 35.42 -3.46 14.94
N ASP A 126 35.81 -4.63 14.41
CA ASP A 126 35.36 -5.17 13.11
C ASP A 126 33.83 -5.17 12.95
N ALA A 127 33.09 -5.39 14.05
CA ALA A 127 31.63 -5.40 14.07
C ALA A 127 31.01 -4.00 13.83
N GLY A 128 31.62 -2.94 14.37
CA GLY A 128 31.17 -1.56 14.18
C GLY A 128 31.31 -1.13 12.73
N HIS A 129 32.45 -1.46 12.10
CA HIS A 129 32.69 -1.20 10.67
C HIS A 129 31.74 -1.98 9.76
N LEU A 130 31.43 -3.23 10.07
CA LEU A 130 30.45 -4.05 9.33
C LEU A 130 29.04 -3.45 9.34
N ILE A 131 28.58 -2.97 10.50
CA ILE A 131 27.23 -2.39 10.65
C ILE A 131 27.14 -1.05 9.91
N VAL A 132 28.11 -0.15 10.10
CA VAL A 132 28.14 1.16 9.44
C VAL A 132 28.29 1.02 7.91
N GLY A 133 29.10 0.06 7.45
CA GLY A 133 29.27 -0.23 6.03
C GLY A 133 27.97 -0.70 5.37
N TYR A 134 27.24 -1.60 6.03
CA TYR A 134 25.95 -2.11 5.54
C TYR A 134 24.87 -1.02 5.52
N LEU A 135 24.83 -0.17 6.55
CA LEU A 135 23.92 0.97 6.62
C LEU A 135 24.13 1.97 5.48
N ARG A 136 25.39 2.32 5.20
CA ARG A 136 25.74 3.20 4.07
C ARG A 136 25.45 2.56 2.71
N GLU A 137 25.55 1.23 2.59
CA GLU A 137 25.17 0.54 1.37
C GLU A 137 23.65 0.54 1.16
N LEU A 138 22.86 0.32 2.22
CA LEU A 138 21.40 0.43 2.18
C LEU A 138 20.94 1.86 1.84
N GLU A 139 21.55 2.87 2.44
CA GLU A 139 21.24 4.27 2.16
C GLU A 139 21.50 4.63 0.69
N ARG A 140 22.64 4.19 0.14
CA ARG A 140 22.94 4.36 -1.30
C ARG A 140 21.92 3.67 -2.20
N HIS A 141 21.49 2.46 -1.85
CA HIS A 141 20.47 1.73 -2.61
C HIS A 141 19.06 2.33 -2.48
N ALA A 142 18.74 2.97 -1.35
CA ALA A 142 17.47 3.65 -1.14
C ALA A 142 17.41 5.01 -1.88
N LEU A 143 18.55 5.69 -2.03
CA LEU A 143 18.69 6.97 -2.72
C LEU A 143 18.80 6.83 -4.26
N GLU A 144 19.19 5.66 -4.78
CA GLU A 144 19.10 5.37 -6.21
C GLU A 144 17.63 5.27 -6.65
N LYS A 145 17.11 6.39 -7.13
CA LYS A 145 15.77 6.56 -7.72
C LYS A 145 15.64 5.73 -9.01
N ARG A 146 15.49 4.41 -8.91
CA ARG A 146 15.44 3.48 -10.07
C ARG A 146 14.04 3.34 -10.68
N SER A 147 14.00 3.44 -12.01
CA SER A 147 12.86 3.79 -12.87
C SER A 147 11.90 2.67 -13.26
N ASN A 148 12.15 1.39 -12.94
CA ASN A 148 11.32 0.27 -13.43
C ASN A 148 10.63 -0.54 -12.32
N LEU A 149 9.32 -0.76 -12.45
CA LEU A 149 8.46 -1.53 -11.50
C LEU A 149 8.94 -2.96 -11.28
N PHE A 150 9.30 -3.67 -12.35
CA PHE A 150 9.80 -5.06 -12.29
C PHE A 150 11.16 -5.15 -11.58
N HIS A 151 12.06 -4.19 -11.84
CA HIS A 151 13.32 -4.09 -11.10
C HIS A 151 13.10 -3.62 -9.66
N GLY A 152 11.99 -2.92 -9.36
CA GLY A 152 11.57 -2.64 -8.00
C GLY A 152 11.21 -3.90 -7.21
N ALA A 153 10.41 -4.80 -7.80
CA ALA A 153 10.09 -6.09 -7.19
C ALA A 153 11.34 -6.96 -7.01
N PHE A 154 12.19 -7.04 -8.03
CA PHE A 154 13.45 -7.78 -7.95
C PHE A 154 14.46 -7.14 -6.99
N ALA A 155 14.50 -5.81 -6.89
CA ALA A 155 15.31 -5.09 -5.91
C ALA A 155 14.83 -5.38 -4.49
N VAL A 156 13.51 -5.33 -4.22
CA VAL A 156 12.97 -5.70 -2.91
C VAL A 156 13.29 -7.15 -2.57
N PHE A 157 13.14 -8.08 -3.52
CA PHE A 157 13.48 -9.49 -3.32
C PHE A 157 14.98 -9.73 -3.10
N SER A 158 15.84 -9.11 -3.90
CA SER A 158 17.31 -9.25 -3.77
C SER A 158 17.85 -8.54 -2.54
N ILE A 159 17.28 -7.40 -2.13
CA ILE A 159 17.55 -6.77 -0.83
C ILE A 159 17.12 -7.75 0.27
N THR A 160 15.92 -8.32 0.21
CA THR A 160 15.42 -9.30 1.20
C THR A 160 16.36 -10.51 1.34
N ALA A 161 16.81 -11.08 0.23
CA ALA A 161 17.73 -12.22 0.22
C ALA A 161 19.13 -11.84 0.73
N ARG A 162 19.67 -10.68 0.31
CA ARG A 162 20.99 -10.20 0.75
C ARG A 162 20.99 -9.81 2.23
N THR A 163 19.92 -9.22 2.75
CA THR A 163 19.78 -8.90 4.17
C THR A 163 19.64 -10.16 5.01
N TRP A 164 18.94 -11.19 4.51
CA TRP A 164 18.88 -12.48 5.20
C TRP A 164 20.26 -13.15 5.29
N LEU A 165 21.02 -13.13 4.18
CA LEU A 165 22.39 -13.64 4.13
C LEU A 165 23.35 -12.83 5.01
N PHE A 166 23.19 -11.50 5.04
CA PHE A 166 23.99 -10.60 5.85
C PHE A 166 23.68 -10.75 7.34
N ALA A 167 22.40 -10.87 7.73
CA ALA A 167 22.01 -11.17 9.10
C ALA A 167 22.55 -12.53 9.56
N TRP A 168 22.57 -13.53 8.67
CA TRP A 168 23.22 -14.82 8.93
C TRP A 168 24.73 -14.69 9.16
N ARG A 169 25.43 -13.93 8.31
CA ARG A 169 26.87 -13.66 8.46
C ARG A 169 27.20 -12.85 9.71
N LEU A 170 26.43 -11.80 9.98
CA LEU A 170 26.60 -10.94 11.15
C LEU A 170 26.43 -11.74 12.45
N ARG A 171 25.47 -12.67 12.51
CA ARG A 171 25.34 -13.60 13.64
C ARG A 171 26.57 -14.48 13.81
N GLY A 172 27.16 -14.95 12.71
CA GLY A 172 28.40 -15.74 12.74
C GLY A 172 29.59 -14.94 13.26
N VAL A 173 29.78 -13.71 12.77
CA VAL A 173 30.88 -12.82 13.17
C VAL A 173 30.73 -12.35 14.61
N VAL A 174 29.55 -11.88 15.01
CA VAL A 174 29.31 -11.42 16.39
C VAL A 174 29.44 -12.59 17.39
N ARG A 175 28.98 -13.81 17.04
CA ARG A 175 29.22 -15.00 17.88
C ARG A 175 30.70 -15.38 17.95
N ALA A 176 31.46 -15.24 16.86
CA ALA A 176 32.88 -15.54 16.85
C ALA A 176 33.69 -14.53 17.68
N GLU A 177 33.33 -13.24 17.61
CA GLU A 177 33.97 -12.18 18.39
C GLU A 177 33.59 -12.28 19.87
N LEU A 178 32.34 -12.62 20.18
CA LEU A 178 31.91 -12.93 21.55
C LEU A 178 32.57 -14.19 22.12
N ALA A 179 32.82 -15.21 21.30
CA ALA A 179 33.55 -16.40 21.73
C ALA A 179 35.03 -16.09 22.00
N ARG A 180 35.61 -15.08 21.32
CA ARG A 180 36.96 -14.57 21.59
C ARG A 180 37.00 -13.71 22.86
N GLU A 181 36.01 -12.84 23.07
CA GLU A 181 35.90 -11.98 24.25
C GLU A 181 35.40 -12.70 25.52
N ALA A 182 34.68 -13.82 25.43
CA ALA A 182 34.29 -14.64 26.57
C ALA A 182 35.48 -15.26 27.34
N SER A 183 36.69 -15.14 26.78
CA SER A 183 37.96 -15.44 27.44
C SER A 183 38.37 -14.38 28.48
N LEU A 184 37.73 -13.20 28.49
CA LEU A 184 38.05 -12.08 29.37
C LEU A 184 37.02 -12.00 30.54
N PRO A 185 37.46 -11.97 31.81
CA PRO A 185 36.54 -11.94 32.95
C PRO A 185 35.88 -10.56 33.08
N GLY A 186 34.55 -10.48 32.96
CA GLY A 186 33.80 -9.30 33.44
C GLY A 186 32.57 -8.85 32.63
N ARG A 187 32.37 -9.30 31.38
CA ARG A 187 31.17 -8.96 30.58
C ARG A 187 30.19 -10.13 30.50
N ARG A 188 28.94 -9.90 30.93
CA ARG A 188 27.88 -10.92 30.94
C ARG A 188 27.39 -11.19 29.52
N ALA A 189 27.42 -12.45 29.10
CA ALA A 189 26.93 -12.93 27.82
C ALA A 189 25.47 -12.48 27.47
N THR A 190 24.69 -12.13 28.49
CA THR A 190 23.29 -11.68 28.40
C THR A 190 23.10 -10.35 27.67
N ASP A 191 24.03 -9.38 27.79
CA ASP A 191 23.91 -8.08 27.09
C ASP A 191 24.10 -8.22 25.57
N SER A 192 24.95 -9.18 25.17
CA SER A 192 25.28 -9.44 23.78
C SER A 192 24.17 -10.14 22.99
N GLU A 193 23.42 -11.06 23.61
CA GLU A 193 22.25 -11.67 22.94
C GLU A 193 21.12 -10.65 22.75
N ALA A 194 20.92 -9.76 23.72
CA ALA A 194 19.96 -8.67 23.60
C ALA A 194 20.32 -7.73 22.45
N LEU A 195 21.61 -7.38 22.29
CA LEU A 195 22.10 -6.54 21.19
C LEU A 195 21.90 -7.18 19.81
N ILE A 196 22.17 -8.49 19.68
CA ILE A 196 21.98 -9.23 18.42
C ILE A 196 20.51 -9.33 18.03
N ASP A 197 19.63 -9.59 19.01
CA ASP A 197 18.19 -9.62 18.78
C ASP A 197 17.67 -8.23 18.36
N HIS A 198 18.17 -7.18 19.00
CA HIS A 198 17.84 -5.79 18.64
C HIS A 198 18.30 -5.42 17.22
N LEU A 199 19.54 -5.77 16.84
CA LEU A 199 20.07 -5.56 15.49
C LEU A 199 19.31 -6.38 14.43
N THR A 200 18.87 -7.60 14.79
CA THR A 200 18.04 -8.42 13.89
C THR A 200 16.70 -7.75 13.63
N ARG A 201 16.04 -7.24 14.67
CA ARG A 201 14.76 -6.50 14.56
C ARG A 201 14.94 -5.20 13.76
N TYR A 202 16.04 -4.50 13.93
CA TYR A 202 16.40 -3.32 13.13
C TYR A 202 16.54 -3.62 11.63
N LEU A 203 17.29 -4.67 11.28
CA LEU A 203 17.48 -5.10 9.89
C LEU A 203 16.14 -5.54 9.25
N GLN A 204 15.24 -6.13 10.03
CA GLN A 204 13.89 -6.45 9.58
C GLN A 204 13.06 -5.18 9.34
N SER A 205 13.14 -4.17 10.21
CA SER A 205 12.42 -2.91 10.04
C SER A 205 12.88 -2.13 8.81
N ILE A 206 14.18 -2.09 8.51
CA ILE A 206 14.72 -1.50 7.27
C ILE A 206 14.24 -2.26 6.02
N ARG A 207 14.18 -3.59 6.08
CA ARG A 207 13.69 -4.42 4.96
C ARG A 207 12.25 -4.09 4.61
N ASP A 208 11.43 -3.80 5.62
CA ASP A 208 10.04 -3.42 5.45
C ASP A 208 9.90 -2.02 4.80
N VAL A 209 10.88 -1.12 4.99
CA VAL A 209 10.97 0.18 4.28
C VAL A 209 11.22 -0.01 2.77
N GLY A 210 11.99 -1.02 2.37
CA GLY A 210 12.17 -1.37 0.95
C GLY A 210 10.88 -1.82 0.27
N GLY A 211 10.07 -2.63 0.96
CA GLY A 211 8.73 -3.03 0.52
C GLY A 211 7.78 -1.82 0.35
N PHE A 212 7.90 -0.82 1.21
CA PHE A 212 7.10 0.41 1.15
C PHE A 212 7.31 1.19 -0.16
N ALA A 213 8.55 1.38 -0.61
CA ALA A 213 8.83 2.07 -1.89
C ALA A 213 8.26 1.34 -3.10
N PHE A 214 8.09 0.01 -3.02
CA PHE A 214 7.39 -0.77 -4.02
C PHE A 214 5.87 -0.54 -3.96
N TYR A 215 5.25 -0.65 -2.79
CA TYR A 215 3.81 -0.42 -2.64
C TYR A 215 3.39 1.01 -2.97
N ASP A 216 4.18 2.01 -2.59
CA ASP A 216 3.96 3.42 -2.92
C ASP A 216 4.01 3.68 -4.44
N ARG A 217 4.96 3.03 -5.15
CA ARG A 217 4.97 3.05 -6.63
C ARG A 217 3.76 2.35 -7.23
N LEU A 218 3.39 1.18 -6.68
CA LEU A 218 2.22 0.43 -7.13
C LEU A 218 0.92 1.20 -6.91
N PHE A 219 0.81 1.94 -5.80
CA PHE A 219 -0.32 2.80 -5.50
C PHE A 219 -0.42 4.00 -6.44
N ARG A 220 0.70 4.63 -6.79
CA ARG A 220 0.72 5.67 -7.84
C ARG A 220 0.27 5.12 -9.20
N ALA A 221 0.81 3.97 -9.60
CA ALA A 221 0.44 3.31 -10.86
C ALA A 221 -1.04 2.91 -10.87
N TRP A 222 -1.53 2.34 -9.77
CA TRP A 222 -2.94 2.04 -9.58
C TRP A 222 -3.81 3.28 -9.71
N HIS A 223 -3.42 4.41 -9.08
CA HIS A 223 -4.19 5.64 -9.16
C HIS A 223 -4.29 6.17 -10.59
N TYR A 224 -3.19 6.09 -11.35
CA TYR A 224 -3.14 6.47 -12.77
C TYR A 224 -4.04 5.60 -13.65
N LEU A 225 -4.20 4.32 -13.31
CA LEU A 225 -5.10 3.39 -14.02
C LEU A 225 -6.56 3.55 -13.59
N HIS A 226 -6.82 3.65 -12.28
CA HIS A 226 -8.16 3.62 -11.71
C HIS A 226 -8.99 4.85 -12.09
N VAL A 227 -8.37 6.04 -12.11
CA VAL A 227 -9.09 7.29 -12.41
C VAL A 227 -9.63 7.33 -13.85
N PRO A 228 -8.85 7.02 -14.91
CA PRO A 228 -9.37 6.92 -16.28
C PRO A 228 -10.45 5.84 -16.43
N LEU A 229 -10.28 4.67 -15.80
CA LEU A 229 -11.30 3.61 -15.83
C LEU A 229 -12.62 4.09 -15.23
N PHE A 230 -12.55 4.84 -14.12
CA PHE A 230 -13.74 5.42 -13.50
C PHE A 230 -14.43 6.46 -14.41
N LEU A 231 -13.66 7.31 -15.08
CA LEU A 231 -14.20 8.28 -16.04
C LEU A 231 -14.85 7.57 -17.25
N PHE A 232 -14.21 6.51 -17.75
CA PHE A 232 -14.76 5.68 -18.81
C PHE A 232 -16.09 5.04 -18.38
N LEU A 233 -16.15 4.47 -17.18
CA LEU A 233 -17.39 3.96 -16.61
C LEU A 233 -18.48 5.04 -16.59
N ALA A 234 -18.18 6.23 -16.04
CA ALA A 234 -19.14 7.33 -15.99
C ALA A 234 -19.70 7.69 -17.37
N MET A 235 -18.83 7.74 -18.41
CA MET A 235 -19.24 7.99 -19.78
C MET A 235 -20.14 6.88 -20.33
N THR A 236 -19.77 5.60 -20.14
CA THR A 236 -20.57 4.46 -20.62
C THR A 236 -21.94 4.38 -19.95
N VAL A 237 -22.02 4.72 -18.65
CA VAL A 237 -23.30 4.80 -17.91
C VAL A 237 -24.16 5.93 -18.45
N ALA A 238 -23.58 7.12 -18.70
CA ALA A 238 -24.33 8.23 -19.29
C ALA A 238 -24.89 7.86 -20.67
N LEU A 239 -24.09 7.22 -21.52
CA LEU A 239 -24.52 6.74 -22.84
C LEU A 239 -25.60 5.66 -22.74
N HIS A 240 -25.50 4.74 -21.79
CA HIS A 240 -26.51 3.72 -21.56
C HIS A 240 -27.86 4.35 -21.14
N VAL A 241 -27.84 5.29 -20.19
CA VAL A 241 -29.05 6.00 -19.74
C VAL A 241 -29.67 6.80 -20.89
N LEU A 242 -28.86 7.56 -21.64
CA LEU A 242 -29.33 8.33 -22.80
C LEU A 242 -29.96 7.43 -23.86
N ALA A 243 -29.30 6.32 -24.20
CA ALA A 243 -29.80 5.39 -25.21
C ALA A 243 -31.16 4.79 -24.83
N VAL A 244 -31.38 4.46 -23.55
CA VAL A 244 -32.66 3.91 -23.06
C VAL A 244 -33.77 4.96 -23.00
N HIS A 245 -33.46 6.25 -22.91
CA HIS A 245 -34.48 7.32 -22.89
C HIS A 245 -34.78 7.91 -24.27
N MET A 246 -33.89 7.70 -25.25
CA MET A 246 -34.06 8.21 -26.62
C MET A 246 -34.72 7.21 -27.58
N TYR A 247 -34.72 5.92 -27.25
CA TYR A 247 -35.30 4.82 -28.03
C TYR A 247 -36.30 4.06 -27.19
#